data_AF-A0A2R4LZF2-F1
#
_entry.id   AF-A0A2R4LZF2-F1
#
_cell.length_a   1.000
_cell.length_b   1.000
_cell.length_c   1.000
_cell.angle_alpha   90.00
_cell.angle_beta   90.00
_cell.angle_gamma   90.00
#
_symmetry.space_group_name_H-M   'P 1'
#
loop_
_entity.id
_entity.type
_entity.pdbx_description
1 polymer ?
#
loop_
_entity_poly.entity_id
_entity_poly.type
_entity_poly.pdbx_seq_one_letter_code
_entity_poly.pdbx_strand_id
1 'polypeptide(L)' 'MGGLMMIVFWGVIIALIFFAVRWFSEKGRASGSSAHDILRDRFARGEIDEDEYRKRKAALDD' A
#
# COMPACT_ATOMS: atom_id res chain seq x y z
N MET A 1 -14.76 37.41 -12.54
CA MET A 1 -15.00 35.98 -12.85
C MET A 1 -13.72 35.12 -12.79
N GLY A 2 -12.74 35.41 -11.93
CA GLY A 2 -11.48 34.63 -11.86
C GLY A 2 -11.40 33.68 -10.65
N GLY A 3 -11.94 34.09 -9.50
CA GLY A 3 -11.86 33.29 -8.26
C GLY A 3 -12.65 31.97 -8.31
N LEU A 4 -13.74 31.91 -9.07
CA LEU A 4 -14.55 30.70 -9.18
C LEU A 4 -13.79 29.56 -9.89
N MET A 5 -13.06 29.89 -10.97
CA MET A 5 -12.21 28.94 -11.69
C MET A 5 -11.06 28.42 -10.82
N MET A 6 -10.52 29.26 -9.93
CA MET A 6 -9.48 28.86 -8.99
C MET A 6 -9.99 27.85 -7.95
N ILE A 7 -11.20 28.06 -7.42
CA ILE A 7 -11.81 27.12 -6.46
C ILE A 7 -12.11 25.78 -7.12
N VAL A 8 -12.65 25.79 -8.35
CA VAL A 8 -12.90 24.56 -9.11
C VAL A 8 -11.60 23.81 -9.38
N PHE A 9 -10.54 24.52 -9.78
CA PHE A 9 -9.21 23.92 -10.02
C PHE A 9 -8.66 23.23 -8.77
N TRP A 10 -8.70 23.89 -7.62
CA TRP A 10 -8.28 23.29 -6.35
C TRP A 10 -9.18 22.11 -5.93
N GLY A 11 -10.49 22.20 -6.17
CA GLY A 11 -11.43 21.10 -5.93
C GLY A 11 -11.08 19.86 -6.74
N VAL A 12 -10.72 20.03 -8.02
CA VAL A 12 -10.28 18.93 -8.90
C VAL A 12 -8.95 18.35 -8.42
N ILE A 13 -7.98 19.17 -8.04
CA ILE A 13 -6.69 18.69 -7.49
C ILE A 13 -6.92 17.83 -6.25
N ILE A 14 -7.74 18.32 -5.30
CA ILE A 14 -8.03 17.59 -4.07
C ILE A 14 -8.75 16.28 -4.39
N ALA A 15 -9.73 16.30 -5.29
CA ALA A 15 -10.45 15.10 -5.73
C ALA A 15 -9.51 14.07 -6.36
N LEU A 16 -8.56 14.51 -7.21
CA LEU A 16 -7.57 13.64 -7.83
C LEU A 16 -6.64 13.00 -6.79
N ILE A 17 -6.14 13.78 -5.83
CA ILE A 17 -5.30 13.26 -4.73
C ILE A 17 -6.09 12.24 -3.92
N PHE A 18 -7.34 12.56 -3.56
CA PHE A 18 -8.18 11.67 -2.76
C PHE A 18 -8.47 10.35 -3.49
N PHE A 19 -8.75 10.41 -4.79
CA PHE A 19 -9.00 9.24 -5.62
C PHE A 19 -7.74 8.39 -5.79
N ALA A 20 -6.59 9.02 -6.00
CA ALA A 20 -5.30 8.34 -6.06
C ALA A 20 -4.98 7.62 -4.74
N VAL A 21 -5.08 8.31 -3.60
CA VAL A 21 -4.86 7.70 -2.28
C VAL A 21 -5.85 6.56 -2.02
N ARG A 22 -7.13 6.74 -2.38
CA ARG A 22 -8.15 5.70 -2.21
C ARG A 22 -7.84 4.45 -3.04
N TRP A 23 -7.40 4.62 -4.29
CA TRP A 23 -7.03 3.50 -5.15
C TRP A 23 -5.73 2.82 -4.68
N PHE A 24 -4.74 3.58 -4.22
CA PHE A 24 -3.51 3.02 -3.64
C PHE A 24 -3.77 2.31 -2.30
N SER A 25 -4.71 2.80 -1.49
CA SER A 25 -5.11 2.17 -0.22
C SER A 25 -5.94 0.90 -0.42
N GLU A 26 -6.73 0.82 -1.50
CA GLU A 26 -7.40 -0.42 -1.93
C GLU A 26 -6.41 -1.43 -2.54
N LYS A 27 -5.39 -0.97 -3.27
CA LYS A 27 -4.28 -1.85 -3.74
C LYS A 27 -3.34 -2.30 -2.61
N GLY A 28 -3.16 -1.50 -1.55
CA GLY A 28 -2.42 -1.90 -0.35
C GLY A 28 -3.11 -2.98 0.49
N ARG A 29 -4.38 -3.31 0.17
CA ARG A 29 -5.13 -4.45 0.71
C ARG A 29 -5.17 -5.65 -0.24
N ALA A 30 -4.44 -5.60 -1.36
CA ALA A 30 -4.09 -6.81 -2.09
C ALA A 30 -3.18 -7.65 -1.16
N SER A 31 -3.77 -8.71 -0.60
CA SER A 31 -3.28 -9.60 0.46
C SER A 31 -1.80 -10.03 0.38
N GLY A 32 -1.13 -9.86 -0.77
CA GLY A 32 0.29 -10.16 -0.94
C GLY A 32 1.23 -9.17 -0.26
N SER A 33 1.02 -7.84 -0.41
CA SER A 33 1.96 -6.86 0.15
C SER A 33 1.99 -6.90 1.67
N SER A 34 0.82 -6.95 2.32
CA SER A 34 0.73 -7.05 3.78
C SER A 34 1.33 -8.34 4.32
N ALA A 35 1.18 -9.46 3.62
CA ALA A 35 1.75 -10.74 4.06
C ALA A 35 3.28 -10.73 3.98
N HIS A 36 3.86 -10.19 2.90
CA HIS A 36 5.31 -10.00 2.79
C HIS A 36 5.86 -8.99 3.80
N ASP A 37 5.14 -7.90 4.06
CA ASP A 37 5.55 -6.87 5.01
C ASP A 37 5.54 -7.42 6.45
N ILE A 38 4.51 -8.18 6.83
CA ILE A 38 4.44 -8.88 8.12
C ILE A 38 5.56 -9.92 8.25
N LEU A 39 5.82 -10.71 7.20
CA LEU A 39 6.91 -11.70 7.20
C LEU A 39 8.27 -11.05 7.39
N ARG A 40 8.54 -9.94 6.69
CA ARG A 40 9.80 -9.21 6.76
C ARG A 40 10.02 -8.60 8.14
N ASP A 41 8.98 -8.01 8.72
CA ASP A 41 9.02 -7.42 10.05
C ASP A 41 9.32 -8.49 11.12
N ARG A 42 8.67 -9.66 11.05
CA ARG A 42 8.94 -10.77 11.98
C ARG A 42 10.33 -11.40 11.82
N PHE A 43 10.85 -11.48 10.60
CA PHE A 43 12.23 -11.88 10.34
C PHE A 43 13.23 -10.85 10.92
N ALA A 44 12.98 -9.55 10.74
CA ALA A 44 13.83 -8.49 11.30
C ALA A 44 13.83 -8.47 12.84
N ARG A 45 12.72 -8.87 13.46
CA ARG A 45 12.62 -9.09 14.92
C ARG A 45 13.29 -10.38 15.39
N GLY A 46 13.69 -11.27 14.47
CA GLY A 46 14.25 -12.58 14.80
C GLY A 46 13.23 -13.59 15.33
N GLU A 47 11.93 -13.35 15.15
CA GLU A 47 10.86 -14.27 15.56
C GLU A 47 10.75 -15.49 14.63
N ILE A 48 11.37 -15.43 13.45
CA ILE A 48 11.30 -16.44 12.40
C ILE A 48 12.71 -16.65 11.86
N ASP A 49 13.11 -17.90 11.70
CA ASP A 49 14.42 -18.25 11.13
C ASP A 49 14.41 -18.12 9.59
N GLU A 50 15.59 -18.07 8.97
CA GLU A 50 15.75 -17.86 7.52
C GLU A 50 15.05 -18.95 6.70
N ASP A 51 15.14 -20.21 7.14
CA ASP A 51 14.49 -21.34 6.48
C ASP A 51 12.96 -21.21 6.47
N GLU A 52 12.39 -20.73 7.58
CA GLU A 52 10.96 -20.54 7.72
C GLU A 52 10.48 -19.31 6.94
N TYR A 53 11.28 -18.25 6.88
CA TYR A 53 11.04 -17.10 6.00
C TYR A 53 11.00 -17.52 4.53
N ARG A 54 11.98 -18.30 4.06
CA ARG A 54 12.04 -18.79 2.67
C ARG A 54 10.86 -19.68 2.32
N LYS A 55 10.47 -20.59 3.20
CA LYS A 55 9.33 -21.51 2.99
C LYS A 55 8.01 -20.75 2.90
N ARG A 56 7.78 -19.78 3.78
CA ARG A 56 6.56 -18.95 3.78
C ARG A 56 6.52 -17.99 2.61
N LYS A 57 7.67 -17.43 2.20
CA LYS A 57 7.78 -16.60 0.99
C LYS A 57 7.43 -17.39 -0.27
N ALA A 58 7.98 -18.60 -0.42
CA ALA A 58 7.68 -19.47 -1.55
C ALA A 58 6.19 -19.86 -1.63
N ALA A 59 5.54 -20.07 -0.48
CA ALA A 59 4.10 -20.37 -0.43
C ALA A 59 3.17 -19.16 -0.69
N LEU A 60 3.72 -17.94 -0.72
CA LEU A 60 3.00 -16.70 -1.02
C LEU A 60 3.19 -16.24 -2.48
N ASP A 61 4.27 -16.69 -3.11
CA ASP A 61 4.60 -16.41 -4.51
C ASP A 61 3.97 -17.43 -5.49
N ASP A 62 3.35 -18.50 -4.99
CA ASP A 62 2.70 -19.63 -5.72
C ASP A 62 1.16 -19.54 -5.62
#